data_AF-A0A0P1AWA9-F1
#
_entry.id   AF-A0A0P1AWA9-F1
#
_cell.length_a   1.000
_cell.length_b   1.000
_cell.length_c   1.000
_cell.angle_alpha   90.00
_cell.angle_beta   90.00
_cell.angle_gamma   90.00
#
_symmetry.space_group_name_H-M   'P 1'
#
loop_
_entity.id
_entity.type
_entity.pdbx_description
1 polymer ?
#
loop_
_entity_poly.entity_id
_entity_poly.type
_entity_poly.pdbx_seq_one_letter_code
_entity_poly.pdbx_strand_id
1 'polypeptide(L)'
;MANNFAENRKKILQSAIENLKKAQARQKEYYDKKRSNVEFHQGDLVFLATRTLPLKHAQQQGSQEKPKLVPRFIGPFEIIEEINPNAMKL
;
A
#
# COMPACT_ATOMS: atom_id res chain seq x y z
N MET A 1 -37.98 -14.53 -33.07
CA MET A 1 -36.96 -13.45 -33.05
C MET A 1 -36.61 -12.94 -31.64
N ALA A 2 -37.53 -12.93 -30.66
CA ALA A 2 -37.27 -12.40 -29.31
C ALA A 2 -36.25 -13.21 -28.46
N ASN A 3 -36.25 -14.54 -28.55
CA ASN A 3 -35.33 -15.38 -27.75
C ASN A 3 -33.85 -15.16 -28.08
N ASN A 4 -33.50 -14.89 -29.35
CA ASN A 4 -32.12 -14.61 -29.75
C ASN A 4 -31.59 -13.30 -29.15
N PHE A 5 -32.44 -12.30 -28.94
CA PHE A 5 -32.01 -11.02 -28.41
C PHE A 5 -31.61 -11.13 -26.92
N ALA A 6 -32.42 -11.84 -26.13
CA ALA A 6 -32.14 -12.05 -24.71
C ALA A 6 -30.86 -12.88 -24.50
N GLU A 7 -30.67 -13.95 -25.29
CA GLU A 7 -29.49 -14.80 -25.20
C GLU A 7 -28.21 -14.07 -25.64
N ASN A 8 -28.28 -13.27 -26.73
CA ASN A 8 -27.15 -12.44 -27.16
C ASN A 8 -26.77 -11.40 -26.11
N ARG A 9 -27.75 -10.75 -25.46
CA ARG A 9 -27.48 -9.78 -24.39
C ARG A 9 -26.81 -10.42 -23.18
N LYS A 10 -27.28 -11.60 -22.75
CA LYS A 10 -26.63 -12.37 -21.67
C LYS A 10 -25.18 -12.69 -22.01
N LYS A 11 -24.92 -13.14 -23.24
CA LYS A 11 -23.57 -13.47 -23.71
C LYS A 11 -22.64 -12.26 -23.72
N ILE A 12 -23.13 -11.09 -24.16
CA ILE A 12 -22.36 -9.84 -24.13
C ILE A 12 -22.03 -9.43 -22.69
N LEU A 13 -23.01 -9.51 -21.78
CA LEU A 13 -22.81 -9.17 -20.37
C LEU A 13 -21.80 -10.11 -19.71
N GLN A 14 -21.89 -11.42 -19.97
CA GLN A 14 -20.92 -12.40 -19.47
C GLN A 14 -19.50 -12.08 -19.97
N SER A 15 -19.35 -11.84 -21.28
CA SER A 15 -18.06 -11.47 -21.87
C SER A 15 -17.49 -10.18 -21.28
N ALA A 16 -18.32 -9.16 -21.07
CA ALA A 16 -17.90 -7.90 -20.43
C ALA A 16 -17.39 -8.13 -18.99
N ILE A 17 -18.10 -8.92 -18.19
CA ILE A 17 -17.71 -9.25 -16.81
C ILE A 17 -16.40 -10.03 -16.79
N GLU A 18 -16.24 -11.03 -17.66
CA GLU A 18 -15.00 -11.81 -17.76
C GLU A 18 -13.81 -10.95 -18.16
N ASN A 19 -13.98 -10.08 -19.14
CA ASN A 19 -12.92 -9.17 -19.59
C ASN A 19 -12.53 -8.18 -18.48
N LEU A 20 -13.50 -7.67 -17.74
CA LEU A 20 -13.26 -6.79 -16.60
C LEU A 20 -12.47 -7.52 -15.50
N LYS A 21 -12.85 -8.76 -15.15
CA LYS A 21 -12.09 -9.57 -14.18
C LYS A 21 -10.66 -9.84 -14.65
N LYS A 22 -10.46 -10.17 -15.93
CA LYS A 22 -9.12 -10.37 -16.52
C LYS A 22 -8.27 -9.09 -16.46
N ALA A 23 -8.88 -7.93 -16.75
CA ALA A 23 -8.19 -6.65 -16.67
C ALA A 23 -7.76 -6.33 -15.23
N GLN A 24 -8.64 -6.55 -14.24
CA GLN A 24 -8.33 -6.37 -12.82
C GLN A 24 -7.20 -7.30 -12.34
N ALA A 25 -7.22 -8.57 -12.75
CA ALA A 25 -6.17 -9.52 -12.40
C ALA A 25 -4.80 -9.08 -12.95
N ARG A 26 -4.74 -8.64 -14.22
CA ARG A 26 -3.51 -8.09 -14.82
C ARG A 26 -3.02 -6.85 -14.09
N GLN A 27 -3.93 -5.94 -13.73
CA GLN A 27 -3.58 -4.74 -12.99
C GLN A 27 -2.97 -5.08 -11.63
N LYS A 28 -3.55 -6.05 -10.90
CA LYS A 28 -3.02 -6.54 -9.63
C LYS A 28 -1.63 -7.13 -9.81
N GLU A 29 -1.43 -8.01 -10.77
CA GLU A 29 -0.13 -8.62 -11.04
C GLU A 29 0.95 -7.57 -11.33
N TYR A 30 0.66 -6.60 -12.21
CA TYR A 30 1.60 -5.51 -12.49
C TYR A 30 1.90 -4.62 -11.29
N TYR A 31 0.89 -4.35 -10.46
CA TYR A 31 1.03 -3.53 -9.25
C TYR A 31 1.88 -4.25 -8.18
N ASP A 32 1.65 -5.55 -7.98
CA ASP A 32 2.32 -6.34 -6.94
C ASP A 32 3.76 -6.72 -7.35
N LYS A 33 4.04 -6.92 -8.64
CA LYS A 33 5.35 -7.37 -9.14
C LYS A 33 6.55 -6.53 -8.70
N LYS A 34 6.36 -5.24 -8.40
CA LYS A 34 7.43 -4.32 -7.96
C LYS A 34 7.41 -4.01 -6.46
N ARG A 35 6.48 -4.60 -5.70
CA ARG A 35 6.43 -4.45 -4.24
C ARG A 35 7.10 -5.64 -3.59
N SER A 36 8.06 -5.35 -2.71
CA SER A 36 8.58 -6.33 -1.77
C SER A 36 7.55 -6.52 -0.65
N ASN A 37 7.12 -7.74 -0.42
CA ASN A 37 6.44 -8.09 0.84
C ASN A 37 7.50 -8.04 1.95
N VAL A 38 7.60 -6.91 2.62
CA VAL A 38 8.41 -6.75 3.82
C VAL A 38 7.47 -6.93 5.00
N GLU A 39 7.65 -8.01 5.73
CA GLU A 39 6.98 -8.26 7.00
C GLU A 39 7.92 -7.81 8.12
N PHE A 40 7.35 -7.24 9.17
CA PHE A 40 8.09 -6.83 10.35
C PHE A 40 7.52 -7.55 11.57
N HIS A 41 8.37 -7.79 12.56
CA HIS A 41 7.98 -8.47 13.79
C HIS A 41 8.35 -7.67 15.02
N GLN A 42 7.77 -8.04 16.15
CA GLN A 42 8.13 -7.49 17.45
C GLN A 42 9.64 -7.65 17.71
N GLY A 43 10.28 -6.56 18.14
CA GLY A 43 11.74 -6.49 18.37
C GLY A 43 12.55 -6.04 17.15
N ASP A 44 11.96 -5.93 15.96
CA ASP A 44 12.68 -5.40 14.79
C ASP A 44 12.93 -3.89 14.93
N LEU A 45 14.12 -3.45 14.51
CA LEU A 45 14.48 -2.04 14.42
C LEU A 45 14.15 -1.50 13.02
N VAL A 46 13.24 -0.54 12.95
CA VAL A 46 12.73 0.05 11.70
C VAL A 46 12.95 1.55 11.63
N PHE A 47 13.11 2.06 10.41
CA PHE A 47 13.16 3.50 10.15
C PHE A 47 11.79 4.04 9.75
N LEU A 48 11.40 5.17 10.32
CA LEU A 48 10.16 5.84 9.96
C LEU A 48 10.37 6.84 8.82
N ALA A 49 9.49 6.81 7.82
CA ALA A 49 9.49 7.78 6.74
C ALA A 49 8.94 9.13 7.22
N THR A 50 9.72 10.20 7.05
CA THR A 50 9.35 11.54 7.56
C THR A 50 8.24 12.21 6.76
N ARG A 51 8.02 11.78 5.51
CA ARG A 51 6.95 12.31 4.65
C ARG A 51 5.56 12.08 5.22
N THR A 52 5.35 11.02 6.01
CA THR A 52 4.06 10.65 6.60
C THR A 52 3.89 11.18 8.02
N LEU A 53 4.93 11.77 8.60
CA LEU A 53 4.92 12.30 9.96
C LEU A 53 4.88 13.83 9.95
N PRO A 54 4.32 14.47 10.99
CA PRO A 54 4.45 15.91 11.14
C PRO A 54 5.94 16.27 11.27
N LEU A 55 6.41 17.26 10.50
CA LEU A 55 7.83 17.65 10.47
C LEU A 55 8.43 17.93 11.85
N LYS A 56 7.63 18.44 12.80
CA LYS A 56 8.05 18.64 14.20
C LYS A 56 8.52 17.36 14.89
N HIS A 57 7.97 16.20 14.51
CA HIS A 57 8.32 14.89 15.05
C HIS A 57 9.49 14.25 14.29
N ALA A 58 9.79 14.78 13.10
CA ALA A 58 10.88 14.32 12.25
C ALA A 58 12.18 15.11 12.46
N GLN A 59 12.10 16.32 13.05
CA GLN A 59 13.26 17.06 13.53
C GLN A 59 13.93 16.26 14.65
N GLN A 60 15.25 16.15 14.61
CA GLN A 60 15.97 15.50 15.70
C GLN A 60 15.77 16.30 16.99
N GLN A 61 15.69 15.60 18.12
CA GLN A 61 15.55 16.23 19.43
C GLN A 61 16.69 17.24 19.65
N GLY A 62 16.33 18.52 19.81
CA GLY A 62 17.29 19.61 20.01
C GLY A 62 17.79 20.30 18.73
N SER A 63 17.41 19.86 17.53
CA SER A 63 17.78 20.52 16.27
C SER A 63 16.66 21.44 15.75
N GLN A 64 16.98 22.72 15.50
CA GLN A 64 16.11 23.66 14.79
C GLN A 64 16.28 23.46 13.27
N GLU A 65 16.11 22.23 12.79
CA GLU A 65 16.24 21.92 11.37
C GLU A 65 15.13 22.61 10.58
N LYS A 66 15.50 23.29 9.49
CA LYS A 66 14.48 23.81 8.57
C LYS A 66 13.67 22.63 8.02
N PRO A 67 12.34 22.75 7.86
CA PRO A 67 11.47 21.74 7.25
C PRO A 67 12.01 21.06 5.98
N LYS A 68 12.80 21.81 5.19
CA LYS A 68 13.38 21.37 3.92
C LYS A 68 14.59 20.45 4.08
N LEU A 69 15.26 20.46 5.23
CA LEU A 69 16.50 19.71 5.50
C LEU A 69 16.29 18.48 6.38
N VAL A 70 15.04 18.21 6.78
CA VAL A 70 14.71 17.01 7.55
C VAL A 70 15.06 15.75 6.73
N PRO A 71 15.73 14.75 7.31
CA PRO A 71 16.09 13.53 6.60
C PRO A 71 14.84 12.78 6.11
N ARG A 72 14.98 11.96 5.07
CA ARG A 72 13.85 11.17 4.52
C ARG A 72 13.37 10.08 5.49
N PHE A 73 14.27 9.57 6.32
CA PHE A 73 14.03 8.53 7.30
C PHE A 73 14.64 8.94 8.65
N ILE A 74 13.95 8.65 9.75
CA ILE A 74 14.43 8.91 11.12
C ILE A 74 14.50 7.61 11.91
N GLY A 75 15.53 7.52 12.76
CA GLY A 75 15.70 6.59 13.89
C GLY A 75 15.55 5.09 13.60
N PRO A 76 16.34 4.21 14.21
CA PRO A 76 15.86 2.86 14.47
C PRO A 76 14.86 2.94 15.64
N PHE A 77 13.60 2.60 15.37
CA PHE A 77 12.55 2.40 16.36
C PHE A 77 12.29 0.92 16.51
N GLU A 78 12.13 0.44 17.73
CA GLU A 78 11.78 -0.96 18.00
C GLU A 78 10.28 -1.16 17.86
N ILE A 79 9.86 -2.22 17.17
CA ILE A 79 8.45 -2.62 17.15
C ILE A 79 8.10 -3.29 18.48
N ILE A 80 7.21 -2.64 19.23
CA ILE A 80 6.72 -3.13 20.52
C ILE A 80 5.60 -4.15 20.32
N GLU A 81 4.74 -3.97 19.31
CA GLU A 81 3.54 -4.80 19.11
C GLU A 81 3.08 -4.77 17.64
N GLU A 82 2.68 -5.93 17.11
CA GLU A 82 2.02 -6.04 15.80
C GLU A 82 0.50 -5.91 15.97
N ILE A 83 -0.08 -4.85 15.41
CA ILE A 83 -1.54 -4.60 15.49
C ILE A 83 -2.25 -5.32 14.34
N ASN A 84 -1.70 -5.21 13.13
CA ASN A 84 -2.14 -5.93 11.93
C ASN A 84 -0.99 -5.98 10.89
N PRO A 85 -1.12 -6.73 9.77
CA PRO A 85 -0.01 -6.89 8.80
C PRO A 85 0.56 -5.60 8.20
N ASN A 86 -0.14 -4.47 8.34
CA ASN A 86 0.28 -3.15 7.84
C ASN A 86 0.42 -2.10 8.94
N ALA A 87 0.21 -2.43 10.22
CA ALA A 87 0.21 -1.49 11.32
C ALA A 87 0.94 -2.07 12.54
N MET A 88 1.95 -1.34 12.97
CA MET A 88 2.82 -1.70 14.08
C MET A 88 2.77 -0.58 15.13
N LYS A 89 2.96 -0.96 16.38
CA LYS A 89 3.22 -0.04 17.48
C LYS A 89 4.72 0.03 17.74
N LEU A 90 5.24 1.26 17.75
CA LEU A 90 6.62 1.59 18.08
C LEU A 90 6.70 2.22 19.47
#